data_AF-A0A2J6S8V2-F1
#
_entry.id   AF-A0A2J6S8V2-F1
#
_cell.length_a   1.000
_cell.length_b   1.000
_cell.length_c   1.000
_cell.angle_alpha   90.00
_cell.angle_beta   90.00
_cell.angle_gamma   90.00
#
_symmetry.space_group_name_H-M   'P 1'
#
loop_
_entity.id
_entity.type
_entity.pdbx_description
1 polymer ?
#
loop_
_entity_poly.entity_id
_entity_poly.type
_entity_poly.pdbx_seq_one_letter_code
_entity_poly.pdbx_strand_id
1 'polypeptide(L)'
;MEKCLQEHKAVCGAVSNFPPTLPKRVINVASDPPSLYIGSGKRCPYAILSHCWGRNKLKPIRTTSDNLSDRCKAIPWDIMPKTYQDAVTATRGLNIKYLWIDSLCILQKRKSGGPSDPDSTKDWLEESLKMEDYYGNATITIEASYATDDTIGCFAKRGPPNAPLNRRAWCLQESTMSARILSFEAEQMTWQCFCFQANELVPGGQSLPLDYVWIPPLRDMIAKSRGAAIDYVQGFKKNMIWDAWRKAL
;
A
#
# COMPACT_ATOMS: atom_id res chain seq x y z
N MET A 1 9.11 13.47 3.89
CA MET A 1 9.24 12.14 4.52
C MET A 1 10.23 12.12 5.69
N GLU A 2 11.48 12.57 5.50
CA GLU A 2 12.51 12.60 6.56
C GLU A 2 12.08 13.34 7.83
N LYS A 3 11.49 14.52 7.68
CA LYS A 3 10.88 15.30 8.77
C LYS A 3 9.94 14.45 9.64
N CYS A 4 9.06 13.65 9.02
CA CYS A 4 8.14 12.77 9.75
C CYS A 4 8.86 11.60 10.44
N LEU A 5 9.94 11.08 9.86
CA LEU A 5 10.76 10.04 10.51
C LEU A 5 11.54 10.58 11.72
N GLN A 6 11.86 11.87 11.73
CA GLN A 6 12.63 12.52 12.80
C GLN A 6 11.73 13.10 13.89
N GLU A 7 10.69 13.85 13.51
CA GLU A 7 9.88 14.68 14.41
C GLU A 7 8.56 14.01 14.82
N HIS A 8 7.96 13.18 13.97
CA HIS A 8 6.65 12.59 14.25
C HIS A 8 6.74 11.16 14.82
N LYS A 9 7.85 10.78 15.46
CA LYS A 9 8.07 9.39 15.94
C LYS A 9 6.98 8.90 16.90
N ALA A 10 6.48 9.78 17.79
CA ALA A 10 5.44 9.40 18.75
C ALA A 10 4.11 8.98 18.08
N VAL A 11 3.79 9.57 16.91
CA VAL A 11 2.50 9.37 16.23
C VAL A 11 2.64 8.47 14.97
N CYS A 12 3.68 8.73 14.18
CA CYS A 12 3.96 8.13 12.88
C CYS A 12 5.12 7.11 12.92
N GLY A 13 5.78 6.93 14.07
CA GLY A 13 6.79 5.89 14.24
C GLY A 13 6.16 4.50 14.22
N ALA A 14 6.95 3.50 13.82
CA ALA A 14 6.62 2.12 14.18
C ALA A 14 6.65 2.02 15.71
N VAL A 15 5.87 1.11 16.28
CA VAL A 15 5.85 0.86 17.73
C VAL A 15 7.25 0.50 18.29
N SER A 16 8.22 0.18 17.41
CA SER A 16 9.61 -0.13 17.75
C SER A 16 10.66 0.85 17.20
N ASN A 17 11.74 1.06 17.98
CA ASN A 17 12.94 1.81 17.56
C ASN A 17 13.79 1.11 16.46
N PHE A 18 13.42 -0.11 16.07
CA PHE A 18 14.12 -0.89 15.06
C PHE A 18 13.40 -0.82 13.71
N PRO A 19 14.11 -1.05 12.59
CA PRO A 19 13.47 -1.23 11.30
C PRO A 19 12.40 -2.33 11.38
N PRO A 20 11.32 -2.21 10.59
CA PRO A 20 10.23 -3.17 10.63
C PRO A 20 10.73 -4.53 10.13
N THR A 21 10.16 -5.60 10.70
CA THR A 21 10.36 -6.95 10.16
C THR A 21 9.71 -7.01 8.77
N LEU A 22 10.43 -7.54 7.79
CA LEU A 22 9.90 -7.72 6.46
C LEU A 22 8.72 -8.71 6.49
N PRO A 23 7.71 -8.51 5.63
CA PRO A 23 6.74 -9.54 5.30
C PRO A 23 7.40 -10.86 4.90
N LYS A 24 6.65 -11.97 4.96
CA LYS A 24 7.16 -13.32 4.62
C LYS A 24 7.88 -13.32 3.26
N ARG A 25 7.34 -12.59 2.30
CA ARG A 25 7.95 -12.30 0.99
C ARG A 25 7.81 -10.82 0.66
N VAL A 26 8.83 -10.29 0.01
CA VAL A 26 8.88 -8.95 -0.57
C VAL A 26 9.58 -9.01 -1.92
N ILE A 27 9.39 -8.01 -2.77
CA ILE A 27 10.13 -7.85 -4.02
C ILE A 27 11.41 -7.07 -3.69
N ASN A 28 12.57 -7.65 -3.95
CA ASN A 28 13.83 -6.94 -4.00
C ASN A 28 13.87 -6.09 -5.27
N VAL A 29 13.74 -4.78 -5.12
CA VAL A 29 13.81 -3.83 -6.24
C VAL A 29 15.22 -3.29 -6.44
N ALA A 30 16.16 -3.59 -5.54
CA ALA A 30 17.56 -3.20 -5.73
C ALA A 30 18.29 -4.07 -6.77
N SER A 31 17.75 -5.25 -7.10
CA SER A 31 18.21 -6.04 -8.24
C SER A 31 17.59 -5.54 -9.54
N ASP A 32 18.25 -5.84 -10.66
CA ASP A 32 17.73 -5.60 -12.00
C ASP A 32 17.95 -6.85 -12.87
N PRO A 33 16.88 -7.56 -13.27
CA PRO A 33 15.47 -7.30 -12.96
C PRO A 33 15.14 -7.47 -11.46
N PRO A 34 14.02 -6.91 -10.97
CA PRO A 34 13.53 -7.15 -9.62
C PRO A 34 13.30 -8.66 -9.37
N SER A 35 13.37 -9.11 -8.12
CA SER A 35 13.12 -10.52 -7.79
C SER A 35 12.35 -10.67 -6.48
N LEU A 36 11.63 -11.79 -6.32
CA LEU A 36 10.97 -12.11 -5.06
C LEU A 36 12.02 -12.56 -4.04
N TYR A 37 11.96 -12.01 -2.84
CA TYR A 37 12.86 -12.28 -1.74
C TYR A 37 12.05 -12.81 -0.55
N ILE A 38 12.48 -13.95 0.00
CA ILE A 38 11.87 -14.55 1.19
C ILE A 38 12.49 -13.88 2.42
N GLY A 39 11.65 -13.12 3.12
CA GLY A 39 12.06 -12.15 4.15
C GLY A 39 12.66 -12.75 5.42
N SER A 40 12.39 -14.02 5.72
CA SER A 40 12.91 -14.81 6.85
C SER A 40 13.38 -14.01 8.08
N GLY A 41 12.51 -13.17 8.65
CA GLY A 41 12.78 -12.41 9.89
C GLY A 41 13.73 -11.21 9.76
N LYS A 42 14.19 -10.88 8.56
CA LYS A 42 15.03 -9.70 8.30
C LYS A 42 14.28 -8.42 8.65
N ARG A 43 14.98 -7.46 9.24
CA ARG A 43 14.48 -6.12 9.55
C ARG A 43 15.05 -5.09 8.58
N CYS A 44 14.19 -4.42 7.81
CA CYS A 44 14.61 -3.43 6.82
C CYS A 44 13.41 -2.55 6.42
N PRO A 45 13.63 -1.27 6.05
CA PRO A 45 12.59 -0.46 5.41
C PRO A 45 12.05 -1.14 4.14
N TYR A 46 10.73 -1.06 3.98
CA TYR A 46 10.04 -1.51 2.77
C TYR A 46 8.87 -0.58 2.45
N ALA A 47 8.54 -0.50 1.17
CA ALA A 47 7.35 0.15 0.67
C ALA A 47 6.26 -0.91 0.43
N ILE A 48 5.01 -0.48 0.40
CA ILE A 48 3.86 -1.34 0.07
C ILE A 48 3.00 -0.66 -0.99
N LEU A 49 2.49 -1.42 -1.97
CA LEU A 49 1.63 -0.91 -3.03
C LEU A 49 0.16 -1.21 -2.73
N SER A 50 -0.64 -0.17 -2.54
CA SER A 50 -2.10 -0.24 -2.54
C SER A 50 -2.63 0.08 -3.94
N HIS A 51 -3.28 -0.91 -4.57
CA HIS A 51 -3.72 -0.81 -5.96
C HIS A 51 -4.96 -1.68 -6.24
N CYS A 52 -5.72 -1.32 -7.28
CA CYS A 52 -6.84 -2.11 -7.76
C CYS A 52 -6.37 -3.13 -8.81
N TRP A 53 -6.62 -4.43 -8.57
CA TRP A 53 -6.27 -5.51 -9.51
C TRP A 53 -7.05 -5.48 -10.83
N GLY A 54 -8.13 -4.70 -10.92
CA GLY A 54 -9.02 -4.65 -12.08
C GLY A 54 -10.04 -5.80 -12.17
N ARG A 55 -11.03 -5.66 -13.06
CA ARG A 55 -12.07 -6.68 -13.34
C ARG A 55 -11.83 -7.47 -14.65
N ASN A 56 -10.81 -7.12 -15.41
CA ASN A 56 -10.57 -7.68 -16.74
C ASN A 56 -9.86 -9.05 -16.71
N LYS A 57 -9.97 -9.79 -17.81
CA LYS A 57 -9.40 -11.15 -17.99
C LYS A 57 -7.87 -11.21 -17.85
N LEU A 58 -7.18 -10.08 -17.96
CA LEU A 58 -5.76 -9.91 -17.66
C LEU A 58 -5.61 -9.72 -16.14
N LYS A 59 -5.74 -10.81 -15.38
CA LYS A 59 -5.42 -10.79 -13.94
C LYS A 59 -3.97 -10.30 -13.76
N PRO A 60 -3.66 -9.58 -12.67
CA PRO A 60 -2.28 -9.18 -12.38
C PRO A 60 -1.34 -10.38 -12.44
N ILE A 61 -0.07 -10.11 -12.80
CA ILE A 61 0.97 -11.11 -12.61
C ILE A 61 0.96 -11.54 -11.15
N ARG A 62 1.03 -12.83 -10.91
CA ARG A 62 0.83 -13.40 -9.60
C ARG A 62 1.80 -14.52 -9.33
N THR A 63 2.14 -14.66 -8.06
CA THR A 63 2.96 -15.77 -7.58
C THR A 63 2.06 -16.95 -7.29
N THR A 64 2.36 -18.09 -7.89
CA THR A 64 1.72 -19.39 -7.63
C THR A 64 2.81 -20.38 -7.24
N SER A 65 2.42 -21.54 -6.71
CA SER A 65 3.35 -22.60 -6.35
C SER A 65 4.25 -23.02 -7.53
N ASP A 66 3.71 -22.94 -8.75
CA ASP A 66 4.42 -23.34 -9.98
C ASP A 66 5.52 -22.37 -10.40
N ASN A 67 5.38 -21.07 -10.06
CA ASN A 67 6.31 -20.04 -10.52
C ASN A 67 7.12 -19.39 -9.40
N LEU A 68 6.89 -19.76 -8.14
CA LEU A 68 7.55 -19.19 -6.97
C LEU A 68 9.09 -19.23 -7.10
N SER A 69 9.64 -20.37 -7.50
CA SER A 69 11.10 -20.54 -7.70
C SER A 69 11.65 -19.58 -8.75
N ASP A 70 10.93 -19.40 -9.87
CA ASP A 70 11.37 -18.51 -10.94
C ASP A 70 11.24 -17.04 -10.54
N ARG A 71 10.18 -16.68 -9.80
CA ARG A 71 10.01 -15.33 -9.23
C ARG A 71 11.15 -14.96 -8.29
N CYS A 72 11.69 -15.93 -7.53
CA CYS A 72 12.84 -15.71 -6.67
C CYS A 72 14.14 -15.44 -7.45
N LYS A 73 14.25 -15.92 -8.69
CA LYS A 73 15.38 -15.61 -9.57
C LYS A 73 15.21 -14.25 -10.22
N ALA A 74 14.06 -14.00 -10.83
CA ALA A 74 13.76 -12.77 -11.52
C ALA A 74 12.25 -12.58 -11.74
N ILE A 75 11.83 -11.32 -11.77
CA ILE A 75 10.55 -10.87 -12.26
C ILE A 75 10.87 -9.95 -13.45
N PRO A 76 10.81 -10.45 -14.69
CA PRO A 76 11.13 -9.65 -15.87
C PRO A 76 10.31 -8.35 -15.91
N TRP A 77 10.96 -7.26 -16.29
CA TRP A 77 10.37 -5.91 -16.27
C TRP A 77 9.18 -5.80 -17.25
N ASP A 78 9.36 -6.40 -18.40
CA ASP A 78 8.48 -6.42 -19.57
C ASP A 78 7.18 -7.21 -19.34
N ILE A 79 7.11 -8.05 -18.30
CA ILE A 79 5.85 -8.67 -17.86
C ILE A 79 5.18 -7.91 -16.70
N MET A 80 5.85 -6.93 -16.08
CA MET A 80 5.25 -6.14 -15.01
C MET A 80 4.23 -5.16 -15.61
N PRO A 81 3.00 -5.10 -15.07
CA PRO A 81 2.05 -4.05 -15.41
C PRO A 81 2.61 -2.66 -15.11
N LYS A 82 2.08 -1.63 -15.76
CA LYS A 82 2.56 -0.25 -15.62
C LYS A 82 2.51 0.24 -14.17
N THR A 83 1.45 -0.09 -13.42
CA THR A 83 1.34 0.25 -11.99
C THR A 83 2.47 -0.35 -11.16
N TYR A 84 2.92 -1.56 -11.51
CA TYR A 84 3.99 -2.24 -10.77
C TYR A 84 5.35 -1.63 -11.14
N GLN A 85 5.56 -1.30 -12.42
CA GLN A 85 6.76 -0.60 -12.87
C GLN A 85 6.91 0.78 -12.19
N ASP A 86 5.81 1.53 -12.09
CA ASP A 86 5.78 2.83 -11.41
C ASP A 86 6.08 2.66 -9.91
N ALA A 87 5.48 1.67 -9.25
CA ALA A 87 5.74 1.38 -7.85
C ALA A 87 7.20 0.97 -7.59
N VAL A 88 7.81 0.15 -8.47
CA VAL A 88 9.23 -0.20 -8.40
C VAL A 88 10.10 1.06 -8.56
N THR A 89 9.78 1.89 -9.54
CA THR A 89 10.51 3.15 -9.82
C THR A 89 10.44 4.10 -8.64
N ALA A 90 9.26 4.32 -8.08
CA ALA A 90 9.05 5.16 -6.90
C ALA A 90 9.80 4.60 -5.67
N THR A 91 9.75 3.28 -5.46
CA THR A 91 10.45 2.63 -4.35
C THR A 91 11.97 2.81 -4.47
N ARG A 92 12.54 2.63 -5.67
CA ARG A 92 13.96 2.88 -5.96
C ARG A 92 14.32 4.36 -5.74
N GLY A 93 13.49 5.29 -6.22
CA GLY A 93 13.68 6.74 -6.05
C GLY A 93 13.64 7.20 -4.60
N LEU A 94 12.90 6.50 -3.74
CA LEU A 94 12.86 6.72 -2.29
C LEU A 94 14.02 6.02 -1.53
N ASN A 95 14.97 5.41 -2.25
CA ASN A 95 16.08 4.64 -1.70
C ASN A 95 15.64 3.48 -0.78
N ILE A 96 14.49 2.88 -1.09
CA ILE A 96 13.97 1.69 -0.42
C ILE A 96 14.26 0.47 -1.29
N LYS A 97 14.73 -0.63 -0.67
CA LYS A 97 15.17 -1.83 -1.41
C LYS A 97 14.07 -2.87 -1.61
N TYR A 98 13.01 -2.78 -0.82
CA TYR A 98 11.97 -3.80 -0.75
C TYR A 98 10.59 -3.20 -0.99
N LEU A 99 9.82 -3.86 -1.85
CA LEU A 99 8.44 -3.50 -2.17
C LEU A 99 7.53 -4.69 -1.90
N TRP A 100 6.40 -4.48 -1.25
CA TRP A 100 5.36 -5.50 -1.08
C TRP A 100 4.18 -5.22 -2.01
N ILE A 101 3.75 -6.26 -2.73
CA ILE A 101 2.57 -6.27 -3.60
C ILE A 101 1.84 -7.59 -3.32
N ASP A 102 0.58 -7.53 -2.89
CA ASP A 102 -0.22 -8.69 -2.47
C ASP A 102 -0.26 -9.83 -3.50
N SER A 103 -0.47 -9.51 -4.77
CA SER A 103 -0.53 -10.48 -5.87
C SER A 103 0.77 -11.27 -6.07
N LEU A 104 1.92 -10.69 -5.70
CA LEU A 104 3.26 -11.28 -5.86
C LEU A 104 3.84 -11.82 -4.56
N CYS A 105 3.48 -11.25 -3.41
CA CYS A 105 4.04 -11.59 -2.11
C CYS A 105 3.20 -12.60 -1.33
N ILE A 106 1.93 -12.78 -1.71
CA ILE A 106 1.06 -13.84 -1.19
C ILE A 106 0.90 -14.90 -2.27
N LEU A 107 0.97 -16.18 -1.88
CA LEU A 107 0.81 -17.28 -2.80
C LEU A 107 -0.65 -17.37 -3.28
N GLN A 108 -0.86 -17.16 -4.57
CA GLN A 108 -2.19 -17.10 -5.18
C GLN A 108 -2.63 -18.47 -5.69
N LYS A 109 -3.95 -18.71 -5.65
CA LYS A 109 -4.54 -19.90 -6.28
C LYS A 109 -4.21 -19.96 -7.77
N ARG A 110 -3.95 -21.18 -8.26
CA ARG A 110 -3.83 -21.50 -9.69
C ARG A 110 -5.09 -21.06 -10.47
N LYS A 111 -5.00 -20.98 -11.81
CA LYS A 111 -6.19 -20.74 -12.64
C LYS A 111 -7.18 -21.90 -12.46
N SER A 112 -8.48 -21.60 -12.58
CA SER A 112 -9.55 -22.61 -12.48
C SER A 112 -9.28 -23.78 -13.43
N GLY A 113 -9.47 -25.01 -12.95
CA GLY A 113 -9.21 -26.24 -13.70
C GLY A 113 -7.84 -26.90 -13.44
N GLY A 114 -6.98 -26.29 -12.62
CA GLY A 114 -5.74 -26.92 -12.13
C GLY A 114 -5.96 -27.83 -10.91
N PRO A 115 -4.96 -28.67 -10.55
CA PRO A 115 -5.00 -29.48 -9.34
C PRO A 115 -5.11 -28.60 -8.10
N SER A 116 -5.66 -29.16 -7.02
CA SER A 116 -5.76 -28.49 -5.73
C SER A 116 -4.39 -27.99 -5.26
N ASP A 117 -4.38 -26.80 -4.66
CA ASP A 117 -3.17 -26.15 -4.16
C ASP A 117 -3.39 -25.79 -2.68
N PRO A 118 -3.21 -26.75 -1.76
CA PRO A 118 -3.42 -26.51 -0.34
C PRO A 118 -2.44 -25.48 0.22
N ASP A 119 -1.22 -25.40 -0.35
CA ASP A 119 -0.20 -24.45 0.06
C ASP A 119 -0.65 -23.01 -0.21
N SER A 120 -1.21 -22.72 -1.38
CA SER A 120 -1.76 -21.39 -1.68
C SER A 120 -2.90 -20.98 -0.74
N THR A 121 -3.72 -21.94 -0.31
CA THR A 121 -4.86 -21.66 0.58
C THR A 121 -4.38 -21.37 2.00
N LYS A 122 -3.44 -22.18 2.51
CA LYS A 122 -2.81 -21.99 3.81
C LYS A 122 -2.05 -20.66 3.86
N ASP A 123 -1.26 -20.39 2.83
CA ASP A 123 -0.46 -19.17 2.75
C ASP A 123 -1.32 -17.92 2.66
N TRP A 124 -2.40 -17.94 1.87
CA TRP A 124 -3.34 -16.82 1.82
C TRP A 124 -3.96 -16.54 3.19
N LEU A 125 -4.39 -17.58 3.92
CA LEU A 125 -4.98 -17.44 5.25
C LEU A 125 -3.97 -16.86 6.26
N GLU A 126 -2.72 -17.33 6.23
CA GLU A 126 -1.66 -16.81 7.10
C GLU A 126 -1.32 -15.35 6.82
N GLU A 127 -1.24 -14.97 5.54
CA GLU A 127 -0.75 -13.65 5.13
C GLU A 127 -1.87 -12.59 5.13
N SER A 128 -3.12 -12.95 4.83
CA SER A 128 -4.25 -12.01 4.89
C SER A 128 -4.47 -11.47 6.30
N LEU A 129 -4.24 -12.32 7.32
CA LEU A 129 -4.35 -11.93 8.74
C LEU A 129 -3.25 -10.96 9.17
N LYS A 130 -2.12 -10.89 8.45
CA LYS A 130 -0.99 -10.01 8.76
C LYS A 130 -1.00 -8.72 7.95
N MET A 131 -1.98 -8.52 7.08
CA MET A 131 -2.02 -7.32 6.22
C MET A 131 -2.06 -6.04 7.06
N GLU A 132 -2.74 -6.02 8.21
CA GLU A 132 -2.72 -4.87 9.11
C GLU A 132 -1.31 -4.51 9.58
N ASP A 133 -0.52 -5.52 9.95
CA ASP A 133 0.87 -5.35 10.37
C ASP A 133 1.74 -4.91 9.21
N TYR A 134 1.50 -5.43 7.99
CA TYR A 134 2.29 -5.07 6.82
C TYR A 134 2.07 -3.62 6.41
N TYR A 135 0.82 -3.15 6.36
CA TYR A 135 0.55 -1.73 6.09
C TYR A 135 0.97 -0.84 7.26
N GLY A 136 0.74 -1.27 8.50
CA GLY A 136 1.07 -0.52 9.71
C GLY A 136 2.58 -0.30 9.92
N ASN A 137 3.40 -1.28 9.53
CA ASN A 137 4.85 -1.24 9.70
C ASN A 137 5.61 -0.84 8.43
N ALA A 138 4.93 -0.70 7.29
CA ALA A 138 5.56 -0.19 6.07
C ALA A 138 6.17 1.19 6.30
N THR A 139 7.32 1.42 5.66
CA THR A 139 7.97 2.74 5.71
C THR A 139 7.12 3.78 4.97
N ILE A 140 6.51 3.36 3.87
CA ILE A 140 5.59 4.16 3.07
C ILE A 140 4.64 3.26 2.28
N THR A 141 3.41 3.70 2.11
CA THR A 141 2.43 3.10 1.21
C THR A 141 2.33 3.94 -0.06
N ILE A 142 2.53 3.32 -1.21
CA ILE A 142 2.31 3.91 -2.52
C ILE A 142 0.89 3.58 -2.93
N GLU A 143 0.08 4.60 -3.22
CA GLU A 143 -1.31 4.44 -3.64
C GLU A 143 -1.47 4.77 -5.13
N ALA A 144 -2.03 3.81 -5.87
CA ALA A 144 -2.49 3.99 -7.25
C ALA A 144 -4.00 4.33 -7.26
N SER A 145 -4.35 5.44 -6.60
CA SER A 145 -5.73 5.79 -6.20
C SER A 145 -6.76 5.78 -7.34
N TYR A 146 -6.39 6.31 -8.52
CA TYR A 146 -7.29 6.44 -9.67
C TYR A 146 -7.13 5.34 -10.72
N ALA A 147 -6.16 4.44 -10.55
CA ALA A 147 -6.00 3.30 -11.45
C ALA A 147 -7.13 2.28 -11.22
N THR A 148 -7.97 2.06 -12.23
CA THR A 148 -9.03 1.03 -12.17
C THR A 148 -8.48 -0.39 -12.29
N ASP A 149 -7.28 -0.55 -12.85
CA ASP A 149 -6.53 -1.79 -12.96
C ASP A 149 -5.00 -1.52 -13.05
N ASP A 150 -4.21 -2.59 -13.05
CA ASP A 150 -2.74 -2.51 -13.02
C ASP A 150 -2.06 -2.05 -14.33
N THR A 151 -2.82 -1.93 -15.42
CA THR A 151 -2.26 -1.51 -16.72
C THR A 151 -2.17 0.01 -16.86
N ILE A 152 -2.88 0.76 -16.01
CA ILE A 152 -3.03 2.21 -16.16
C ILE A 152 -1.79 2.97 -15.64
N GLY A 153 -1.14 2.46 -14.59
CA GLY A 153 -0.05 3.17 -13.92
C GLY A 153 -0.50 4.00 -12.73
N CYS A 154 0.46 4.42 -11.91
CA CYS A 154 0.21 5.21 -10.70
C CYS A 154 -0.28 6.64 -11.04
N PHE A 155 0.06 7.18 -12.22
CA PHE A 155 -0.29 8.53 -12.67
C PHE A 155 -1.63 8.60 -13.43
N ALA A 156 -2.60 7.77 -13.05
CA ALA A 156 -3.90 7.70 -13.70
C ALA A 156 -4.65 9.05 -13.66
N LYS A 157 -5.35 9.41 -14.76
CA LYS A 157 -6.17 10.62 -14.82
C LYS A 157 -7.20 10.67 -13.69
N ARG A 158 -7.36 11.83 -13.06
CA ARG A 158 -8.29 12.01 -11.94
C ARG A 158 -9.71 11.68 -12.39
N GLY A 159 -10.30 10.67 -11.76
CA GLY A 159 -11.71 10.33 -11.93
C GLY A 159 -12.62 11.13 -11.00
N PRO A 160 -13.95 10.89 -11.01
CA PRO A 160 -14.85 11.47 -10.02
C PRO A 160 -14.38 11.17 -8.57
N PRO A 161 -14.81 11.94 -7.56
CA PRO A 161 -14.32 11.87 -6.16
C PRO A 161 -14.34 10.47 -5.53
N ASN A 162 -15.12 9.57 -6.10
CA ASN A 162 -15.24 8.16 -5.72
C ASN A 162 -14.23 7.30 -6.50
N ALA A 163 -12.95 7.49 -6.21
CA ALA A 163 -11.85 6.75 -6.84
C ALA A 163 -12.07 5.22 -6.72
N PRO A 164 -11.66 4.41 -7.73
CA PRO A 164 -11.89 2.97 -7.75
C PRO A 164 -11.33 2.25 -6.52
N LEU A 165 -10.19 2.70 -6.02
CA LEU A 165 -9.56 2.17 -4.80
C LEU A 165 -10.52 2.28 -3.60
N ASN A 166 -11.22 3.40 -3.45
CA ASN A 166 -12.09 3.70 -2.30
C ASN A 166 -13.38 2.85 -2.25
N ARG A 167 -13.65 2.02 -3.27
CA ARG A 167 -14.82 1.12 -3.30
C ARG A 167 -14.55 -0.27 -2.76
N ARG A 168 -13.29 -0.61 -2.42
CA ARG A 168 -12.94 -1.93 -1.90
C ARG A 168 -12.85 -1.89 -0.38
N ALA A 169 -13.45 -2.89 0.27
CA ALA A 169 -13.43 -3.01 1.73
C ALA A 169 -12.01 -3.01 2.31
N TRP A 170 -11.07 -3.67 1.64
CA TRP A 170 -9.67 -3.76 2.07
C TRP A 170 -8.92 -2.42 2.03
N CYS A 171 -9.30 -1.50 1.13
CA CYS A 171 -8.62 -0.21 1.02
C CYS A 171 -8.74 0.66 2.28
N LEU A 172 -9.78 0.45 3.10
CA LEU A 172 -9.88 1.12 4.40
C LEU A 172 -8.72 0.69 5.32
N GLN A 173 -8.41 -0.60 5.38
CA GLN A 173 -7.30 -1.12 6.20
C GLN A 173 -5.96 -0.65 5.65
N GLU A 174 -5.79 -0.67 4.32
CA GLU A 174 -4.58 -0.22 3.63
C GLU A 174 -4.28 1.25 3.92
N SER A 175 -5.28 2.14 3.79
CA SER A 175 -5.09 3.58 3.99
C SER A 175 -5.09 3.99 5.47
N THR A 176 -5.84 3.29 6.33
CA THR A 176 -5.93 3.64 7.76
C THR A 176 -4.67 3.24 8.53
N MET A 177 -4.10 2.07 8.25
CA MET A 177 -2.97 1.55 9.03
C MET A 177 -1.63 2.17 8.61
N SER A 178 -1.52 2.60 7.36
CA SER A 178 -0.28 3.15 6.79
C SER A 178 0.17 4.43 7.49
N ALA A 179 1.33 4.44 8.14
CA ALA A 179 1.82 5.66 8.80
C ALA A 179 2.11 6.81 7.83
N ARG A 180 2.55 6.47 6.60
CA ARG A 180 2.90 7.41 5.54
C ARG A 180 2.33 6.89 4.22
N ILE A 181 1.70 7.78 3.46
CA ILE A 181 1.09 7.47 2.17
C ILE A 181 1.64 8.45 1.14
N LEU A 182 2.03 7.93 -0.02
CA LEU A 182 2.34 8.68 -1.23
C LEU A 182 1.31 8.28 -2.28
N SER A 183 0.38 9.18 -2.56
CA SER A 183 -0.62 9.02 -3.61
C SER A 183 -0.15 9.73 -4.87
N PHE A 184 -0.14 9.00 -5.98
CA PHE A 184 0.10 9.55 -7.31
C PHE A 184 -1.25 9.92 -7.93
N GLU A 185 -1.39 11.18 -8.34
CA GLU A 185 -2.52 11.66 -9.13
C GLU A 185 -2.02 12.08 -10.52
N ALA A 186 -2.96 12.34 -11.43
CA ALA A 186 -2.69 12.73 -12.82
C ALA A 186 -1.77 13.95 -12.98
N GLU A 187 -1.89 14.90 -12.05
CA GLU A 187 -1.31 16.24 -12.15
C GLU A 187 -0.45 16.61 -10.94
N GLN A 188 -0.44 15.78 -9.90
CA GLN A 188 0.32 16.04 -8.68
C GLN A 188 0.60 14.76 -7.90
N MET A 189 1.67 14.79 -7.11
CA MET A 189 1.91 13.85 -6.03
C MET A 189 1.46 14.44 -4.70
N THR A 190 0.76 13.64 -3.90
CA THR A 190 0.40 14.00 -2.52
C THR A 190 1.07 13.06 -1.54
N TRP A 191 1.77 13.63 -0.58
CA TRP A 191 2.35 12.91 0.54
C TRP A 191 1.59 13.24 1.82
N GLN A 192 1.27 12.22 2.62
CA GLN A 192 0.64 12.42 3.91
C GLN A 192 1.17 11.46 4.98
N CYS A 193 1.11 11.90 6.23
CA CYS A 193 1.25 11.06 7.42
C CYS A 193 0.07 11.34 8.38
N PHE A 194 0.11 10.84 9.61
CA PHE A 194 -0.94 11.13 10.59
C PHE A 194 -0.97 12.59 11.07
N CYS A 195 0.13 13.33 10.95
CA CYS A 195 0.23 14.69 11.51
C CYS A 195 0.18 15.79 10.44
N PHE A 196 0.46 15.45 9.18
CA PHE A 196 0.85 16.43 8.19
C PHE A 196 0.65 15.91 6.77
N GLN A 197 0.32 16.82 5.86
CA GLN A 197 0.20 16.56 4.43
C GLN A 197 0.97 17.61 3.62
N ALA A 198 1.56 17.19 2.51
CA ALA A 198 2.19 18.06 1.52
C ALA A 198 1.83 17.60 0.10
N ASN A 199 1.84 18.54 -0.83
CA ASN A 199 1.72 18.30 -2.26
C ASN A 199 2.64 19.29 -3.01
N GLU A 200 2.65 19.20 -4.33
CA GLU A 200 3.51 20.04 -5.17
C GLU A 200 3.17 21.54 -5.10
N LEU A 201 1.89 21.88 -4.85
CA LEU A 201 1.43 23.26 -4.69
C LEU A 201 1.76 23.84 -3.32
N VAL A 202 1.91 22.97 -2.31
CA VAL A 202 2.23 23.33 -0.93
C VAL A 202 3.38 22.44 -0.43
N PRO A 203 4.63 22.67 -0.89
CA PRO A 203 5.77 21.81 -0.55
C PRO A 203 6.11 21.84 0.94
N GLY A 204 5.87 22.99 1.59
CA GLY A 204 6.03 23.17 3.04
C GLY A 204 4.95 22.49 3.87
N GLY A 205 3.95 21.90 3.21
CA GLY A 205 2.80 21.18 3.74
C GLY A 205 1.98 21.93 4.80
N GLN A 206 0.97 21.25 5.33
CA GLN A 206 0.02 21.78 6.31
C GLN A 206 -0.30 20.70 7.35
N SER A 207 -0.55 21.15 8.58
CA SER A 207 -1.01 20.30 9.68
C SER A 207 -2.43 19.80 9.41
N LEU A 208 -2.72 18.56 9.83
CA LEU A 208 -4.05 17.96 9.71
C LEU A 208 -4.95 18.33 10.90
N PRO A 209 -6.30 18.36 10.73
CA PRO A 209 -7.05 17.92 9.55
C PRO A 209 -7.19 19.01 8.48
N LEU A 210 -7.23 18.61 7.21
CA LEU A 210 -7.60 19.47 6.09
C LEU A 210 -9.05 19.17 5.69
N ASP A 211 -9.87 20.19 5.54
CA ASP A 211 -11.30 20.09 5.17
C ASP A 211 -11.57 19.39 3.81
N TYR A 212 -10.53 19.19 3.00
CA TYR A 212 -10.62 18.75 1.61
C TYR A 212 -10.14 17.32 1.33
N VAL A 213 -9.77 16.56 2.36
CA VAL A 213 -9.11 15.25 2.16
C VAL A 213 -10.00 14.13 2.68
N TRP A 214 -10.11 13.06 1.90
CA TRP A 214 -10.74 11.79 2.26
C TRP A 214 -9.93 11.06 3.33
N ILE A 215 -9.73 11.68 4.49
CA ILE A 215 -9.21 11.02 5.67
C ILE A 215 -10.39 10.26 6.26
N PRO A 216 -10.37 8.91 6.31
CA PRO A 216 -11.38 8.21 7.06
C PRO A 216 -11.35 8.75 8.50
N PRO A 217 -12.47 9.07 9.14
CA PRO A 217 -12.47 9.53 10.54
C PRO A 217 -11.68 8.62 11.48
N LEU A 218 -11.53 7.34 11.10
CA LEU A 218 -10.71 6.36 11.77
C LEU A 218 -9.21 6.71 11.82
N ARG A 219 -8.65 7.30 10.75
CA ARG A 219 -7.23 7.68 10.70
C ARG A 219 -6.94 8.84 11.65
N ASP A 220 -7.85 9.81 11.75
CA ASP A 220 -7.78 10.89 12.74
C ASP A 220 -7.96 10.35 14.17
N MET A 221 -8.89 9.41 14.38
CA MET A 221 -9.05 8.74 15.67
C MET A 221 -7.76 8.01 16.09
N ILE A 222 -7.09 7.32 15.16
CA ILE A 222 -5.81 6.67 15.42
C ILE A 222 -4.74 7.71 15.75
N ALA A 223 -4.63 8.78 14.96
CA ALA A 223 -3.68 9.85 15.22
C ALA A 223 -3.88 10.47 16.61
N LYS A 224 -5.13 10.74 17.01
CA LYS A 224 -5.48 11.20 18.37
C LYS A 224 -5.12 10.20 19.45
N SER A 225 -5.43 8.91 19.24
CA SER A 225 -5.05 7.85 20.20
C SER A 225 -3.54 7.75 20.39
N ARG A 226 -2.76 8.19 19.39
CA ARG A 226 -1.30 8.25 19.41
C ARG A 226 -0.75 9.62 19.84
N GLY A 227 -1.60 10.54 20.30
CA GLY A 227 -1.20 11.83 20.85
C GLY A 227 -1.04 12.97 19.85
N ALA A 228 -1.61 12.86 18.63
CA ALA A 228 -1.66 13.99 17.70
C ALA A 228 -2.63 15.07 18.20
N ALA A 229 -2.18 16.33 18.22
CA ALA A 229 -3.03 17.49 18.46
C ALA A 229 -3.86 17.79 17.19
N ILE A 230 -5.03 17.17 17.08
CA ILE A 230 -5.98 17.34 15.96
C ILE A 230 -7.24 18.02 16.50
N ASP A 231 -7.50 19.27 16.11
CA ASP A 231 -8.75 19.97 16.41
C ASP A 231 -9.77 19.69 15.31
N TYR A 232 -10.92 19.09 15.65
CA TYR A 232 -11.99 18.83 14.69
C TYR A 232 -12.80 20.10 14.45
N VAL A 233 -12.89 20.55 13.19
CA VAL A 233 -13.99 21.42 12.77
C VAL A 233 -15.24 20.54 12.66
N GLN A 234 -16.29 20.88 13.41
CA GLN A 234 -17.53 20.10 13.45
C GLN A 234 -18.20 20.04 12.07
N GLY A 235 -18.32 18.84 11.48
CA GLY A 235 -19.13 18.68 10.27
C GLY A 235 -18.86 17.45 9.40
N PHE A 236 -18.64 16.24 9.93
CA PHE A 236 -18.52 15.04 9.09
C PHE A 236 -19.82 14.25 8.97
N LYS A 237 -20.35 14.12 7.75
CA LYS A 237 -21.46 13.21 7.43
C LYS A 237 -20.96 11.76 7.30
N LYS A 238 -21.74 10.81 7.83
CA LYS A 238 -21.48 9.35 7.84
C LYS A 238 -21.09 8.80 6.45
N ASN A 239 -20.07 7.94 6.46
CA ASN A 239 -19.22 7.53 5.32
C ASN A 239 -19.71 6.29 4.54
N MET A 240 -19.58 6.33 3.21
CA MET A 240 -19.75 5.20 2.28
C MET A 240 -18.73 4.07 2.43
N ILE A 241 -17.51 4.36 2.88
CA ILE A 241 -16.44 3.34 3.05
C ILE A 241 -16.73 2.41 4.24
N TRP A 242 -17.28 2.94 5.33
CA TRP A 242 -17.73 2.14 6.46
C TRP A 242 -18.85 1.16 6.06
N ASP A 243 -19.75 1.61 5.18
CA ASP A 243 -20.81 0.75 4.63
C ASP A 243 -20.26 -0.30 3.66
N ALA A 244 -19.22 0.02 2.88
CA ALA A 244 -18.55 -0.94 2.01
C ALA A 244 -17.78 -2.01 2.81
N TRP A 245 -17.11 -1.63 3.89
CA TRP A 245 -16.41 -2.55 4.80
C TRP A 245 -17.39 -3.50 5.51
N ARG A 246 -18.50 -2.97 6.07
CA ARG A 246 -19.55 -3.81 6.69
C ARG A 246 -20.18 -4.84 5.75
N LYS A 247 -20.30 -4.51 4.46
CA LYS A 247 -20.89 -5.42 3.45
C LYS A 247 -19.95 -6.55 3.02
N ALA A 248 -18.67 -6.48 3.37
CA ALA A 248 -17.66 -7.47 3.01
C ALA A 248 -17.31 -8.44 4.15
N LEU A 249 -17.83 -8.20 5.36
CA LEU A 249 -17.91 -9.16 6.46
C LEU A 249 -19.16 -10.03 6.30
#